data_AF-A0A6L6FB64-F1
#
_entry.id   AF-A0A6L6FB64-F1
#
_cell.length_a   1.000
_cell.length_b   1.000
_cell.length_c   1.000
_cell.angle_alpha   90.00
_cell.angle_beta   90.00
_cell.angle_gamma   90.00
#
_symmetry.space_group_name_H-M   'P 1'
#
loop_
_entity.id
_entity.type
_entity.pdbx_description
1 polymer ?
#
loop_
_entity_poly.entity_id
_entity_poly.type
_entity_poly.pdbx_seq_one_letter_code
_entity_poly.pdbx_strand_id
1 'polypeptide(L)'
;MSTYCFFIKSDEVVALEMTETQNATELVNMGYQKQFEEIEANSKELALARFADIRGEELKSTYAFAGESTFSGLITSFLSR
;
A
#
# COMPACT_ATOMS: atom_id res chain seq x y z
N MET A 1 17.36 -3.35 -0.71
CA MET A 1 16.54 -2.13 -0.61
C MET A 1 15.78 -2.03 -1.91
N SER A 2 14.47 -1.85 -1.84
CA SER A 2 13.58 -1.82 -3.00
C SER A 2 12.81 -0.52 -3.02
N THR A 3 12.44 -0.07 -4.22
CA THR A 3 11.55 1.08 -4.41
C THR A 3 10.11 0.58 -4.45
N TYR A 4 9.28 1.14 -3.58
CA TYR A 4 7.86 0.82 -3.48
C TYR A 4 7.02 1.96 -4.04
N CYS A 5 5.97 1.60 -4.77
CA CYS A 5 4.92 2.49 -5.22
C CYS A 5 3.62 2.15 -4.50
N PHE A 6 2.74 3.15 -4.36
CA PHE A 6 1.54 3.04 -3.55
C PHE A 6 0.28 3.18 -4.40
N PHE A 7 -0.76 2.47 -4.00
CA PHE A 7 -2.06 2.44 -4.66
C PHE A 7 -3.13 2.62 -3.61
N ILE A 8 -4.08 3.53 -3.85
CA ILE A 8 -5.18 3.80 -2.93
C ILE A 8 -6.51 3.52 -3.59
N LYS A 9 -7.41 2.86 -2.86
CA LYS A 9 -8.81 2.72 -3.23
C LYS A 9 -9.67 2.89 -1.99
N SER A 10 -10.47 3.95 -1.97
CA SER A 10 -11.25 4.36 -0.79
C SER A 10 -10.33 4.54 0.43
N ASP A 11 -10.32 3.56 1.33
CA ASP A 11 -9.57 3.55 2.60
C ASP A 11 -8.44 2.50 2.62
N GLU A 12 -8.21 1.80 1.50
CA GLU A 12 -7.18 0.78 1.41
C GLU A 12 -5.94 1.31 0.71
N VAL A 13 -4.77 1.04 1.30
CA VAL A 13 -3.47 1.38 0.72
C VAL A 13 -2.66 0.11 0.48
N VAL A 14 -2.22 -0.07 -0.76
CA VAL A 14 -1.37 -1.19 -1.17
C VAL A 14 -0.01 -0.66 -1.59
N ALA A 15 1.05 -1.28 -1.06
CA ALA A 15 2.42 -1.05 -1.49
C ALA A 15 2.91 -2.22 -2.34
N LEU A 16 3.47 -1.91 -3.51
CA LEU A 16 4.09 -2.86 -4.43
C LEU A 16 5.51 -2.43 -4.75
N GLU A 17 6.41 -3.40 -4.89
CA GLU A 17 7.73 -3.10 -5.46
C GLU A 17 7.57 -2.69 -6.93
N MET A 18 8.38 -1.73 -7.39
CA MET A 18 8.29 -1.27 -8.78
C MET A 18 8.54 -2.39 -9.82
N THR A 19 9.18 -3.48 -9.39
CA THR A 19 9.41 -4.67 -10.21
C THR A 19 8.13 -5.49 -10.42
N GLU A 20 7.10 -5.34 -9.58
CA GLU A 20 5.82 -6.05 -9.63
C GLU A 20 4.83 -5.41 -10.63
N THR A 21 5.27 -5.20 -11.87
CA THR A 21 4.51 -4.51 -12.93
C THR A 21 3.16 -5.16 -13.28
N GLN A 22 3.07 -6.49 -13.18
CA GLN A 22 1.84 -7.26 -13.37
C GLN A 22 0.80 -6.89 -12.29
N ASN A 23 1.21 -6.95 -11.02
CA ASN A 23 0.36 -6.63 -9.86
C ASN A 23 -0.10 -5.16 -9.89
N ALA A 24 0.78 -4.24 -10.34
CA ALA A 24 0.44 -2.83 -10.52
C ALA A 24 -0.69 -2.64 -11.55
N THR A 25 -0.64 -3.37 -12.66
CA THR A 25 -1.68 -3.31 -13.71
C THR A 25 -3.01 -3.84 -13.19
N GLU A 26 -2.98 -4.93 -12.41
CA GLU A 26 -4.17 -5.52 -11.80
C GLU A 26 -4.84 -4.59 -10.79
N LEU A 27 -4.06 -3.91 -9.94
CA LEU A 27 -4.60 -2.90 -9.02
C LEU A 27 -5.30 -1.75 -9.75
N VAL A 28 -4.72 -1.25 -10.83
CA VAL A 28 -5.35 -0.21 -11.66
C VAL A 28 -6.67 -0.71 -12.27
N ASN A 29 -6.70 -1.94 -12.79
CA ASN A 29 -7.92 -2.55 -13.33
C ASN A 29 -9.00 -2.78 -12.26
N MET A 30 -8.61 -3.02 -11.01
CA MET A 30 -9.51 -3.12 -9.86
C MET A 30 -9.99 -1.76 -9.33
N GLY A 31 -9.53 -0.66 -9.93
CA GLY A 31 -9.93 0.71 -9.60
C GLY A 31 -9.08 1.36 -8.51
N TYR A 32 -7.90 0.83 -8.20
CA TYR A 32 -6.94 1.53 -7.35
C TYR A 32 -6.25 2.64 -8.13
N GLN A 33 -6.02 3.76 -7.46
CA GLN A 33 -5.31 4.91 -7.99
C GLN A 33 -3.85 4.86 -7.56
N LYS A 34 -2.95 4.76 -8.54
CA LYS A 34 -1.51 4.87 -8.30
C LYS A 34 -1.21 6.28 -7.74
N GLN A 35 -0.49 6.32 -6.62
CA GLN A 35 -0.02 7.54 -5.99
C GLN A 35 1.29 7.99 -6.64
N PHE A 36 1.64 9.27 -6.49
CA PHE A 36 2.86 9.82 -7.10
C PHE A 36 4.11 9.47 -6.29
N GLU A 37 3.93 9.19 -4.99
CA GLU A 37 4.99 8.90 -4.06
C GLU A 37 5.62 7.53 -4.35
N GLU A 38 6.96 7.52 -4.34
CA GLU A 38 7.78 6.33 -4.47
C GLU A 38 8.79 6.35 -3.33
N ILE A 39 8.87 5.26 -2.57
CA ILE A 39 9.68 5.21 -1.34
C ILE A 39 10.63 4.03 -1.41
N GLU A 40 11.92 4.31 -1.22
CA GLU A 40 12.91 3.26 -1.01
C GLU A 40 12.89 2.77 0.44
N ALA A 41 12.74 1.47 0.62
CA ALA A 41 12.73 0.85 1.93
C ALA A 41 13.34 -0.56 1.90
N ASN A 42 13.67 -1.06 3.08
CA ASN A 42 14.16 -2.44 3.25
C ASN A 42 13.03 -3.46 3.30
N SER A 43 11.79 -3.02 3.54
CA SER A 43 10.60 -3.86 3.53
C SER A 43 9.36 -3.03 3.19
N LYS A 44 8.28 -3.73 2.83
CA LYS A 44 6.98 -3.15 2.50
C LYS A 44 6.37 -2.38 3.68
N GLU A 45 6.53 -2.90 4.90
CA GLU A 45 6.01 -2.30 6.13
C GLU A 45 6.68 -0.95 6.42
N LEU A 46 8.00 -0.87 6.20
CA LEU A 46 8.75 0.38 6.35
C LEU A 46 8.36 1.39 5.28
N ALA A 47 8.10 0.93 4.04
CA ALA A 47 7.62 1.79 2.96
C ALA A 47 6.24 2.38 3.29
N LEU A 48 5.31 1.55 3.78
CA LEU A 48 3.98 1.98 4.22
C LEU A 48 4.03 2.95 5.40
N ALA A 49 4.88 2.68 6.41
CA ALA A 49 5.05 3.58 7.54
C ALA A 49 5.55 4.97 7.10
N ARG A 50 6.52 5.01 6.18
CA ARG A 50 7.01 6.26 5.59
C ARG A 50 5.96 6.95 4.72
N PHE A 51 5.18 6.20 3.96
CA PHE A 51 4.09 6.75 3.16
C PHE A 51 3.01 7.40 4.03
N ALA A 52 2.62 6.73 5.12
CA ALA A 52 1.68 7.28 6.10
C ALA A 52 2.22 8.55 6.78
N ASP A 53 3.52 8.59 7.08
CA ASP A 53 4.19 9.77 7.63
C ASP A 53 4.14 10.97 6.65
N ILE A 54 4.40 10.72 5.36
CA ILE A 54 4.34 11.73 4.29
C ILE A 54 2.92 12.26 4.08
N ARG A 55 1.91 11.39 4.07
CA ARG A 55 0.50 11.77 3.89
C ARG A 55 -0.11 12.40 5.14
N GLY A 56 0.60 12.39 6.28
CA GLY A 56 0.19 13.07 7.50
C GLY A 56 -1.15 12.57 8.05
N GLU A 57 -2.04 13.50 8.41
CA GLU A 57 -3.34 13.16 9.03
C GLU A 57 -4.41 12.65 8.04
N GLU A 58 -4.22 12.87 6.74
CA GLU A 58 -5.17 12.48 5.70
C GLU A 58 -5.39 10.96 5.65
N LEU A 59 -4.33 10.19 5.94
CA LEU A 59 -4.43 8.74 6.12
C LEU A 59 -4.45 8.32 7.60
N LYS A 60 -4.09 9.18 8.56
CA LYS A 60 -4.22 8.81 9.98
C LYS A 60 -5.67 8.57 10.38
N SER A 61 -6.69 9.16 9.75
CA SER A 61 -8.08 8.77 10.05
C SER A 61 -8.39 7.33 9.65
N THR A 62 -7.76 6.86 8.57
CA THR A 62 -7.91 5.49 8.03
C THR A 62 -7.00 4.49 8.75
N TYR A 63 -5.83 4.92 9.21
CA TYR A 63 -4.89 4.11 10.01
C TYR A 63 -5.14 4.16 11.53
N ALA A 64 -5.80 5.19 12.07
CA ALA A 64 -6.11 5.34 13.50
C ALA A 64 -7.44 4.71 13.92
N PHE A 65 -8.22 4.16 12.98
CA PHE A 65 -9.35 3.31 13.33
C PHE A 65 -8.92 1.89 13.76
N ALA A 66 -7.66 1.50 13.54
CA ALA A 66 -7.08 0.24 14.02
C ALA A 66 -6.37 0.39 15.38
N GLY A 67 -6.98 1.16 16.30
CA GLY A 67 -6.50 1.36 17.67
C GLY A 67 -6.48 0.11 18.55
N GLU A 68 -6.91 -1.05 18.05
CA GLU A 68 -6.85 -2.31 18.79
C GLU A 68 -6.32 -3.42 17.88
N SER A 69 -5.02 -3.69 18.01
CA SER A 69 -4.46 -5.03 18.08
C SER A 69 -5.10 -6.11 17.19
N THR A 70 -5.07 -5.96 15.86
CA THR A 70 -4.97 -7.08 14.90
C THR A 70 -4.75 -6.54 13.50
N PHE A 71 -3.50 -6.66 13.02
CA PHE A 71 -3.15 -6.41 11.64
C PHE A 71 -3.76 -7.51 10.77
N SER A 72 -4.97 -7.30 10.26
CA SER A 72 -5.46 -8.07 9.12
C SER A 72 -5.01 -7.36 7.86
N GLY A 73 -3.71 -7.44 7.57
CA GLY A 73 -3.25 -7.26 6.20
C GLY A 73 -3.91 -8.36 5.40
N LEU A 74 -4.97 -8.03 4.66
CA LEU A 74 -5.53 -8.94 3.66
C LEU A 74 -4.45 -9.11 2.58
N ILE A 75 -3.57 -10.08 2.79
CA ILE A 75 -2.82 -10.69 1.70
C ILE A 75 -3.87 -11.45 0.90
N THR A 76 -4.60 -10.77 0.02
CA THR A 76 -5.34 -11.47 -1.03
C THR A 76 -4.29 -12.06 -1.95
N SER A 77 -3.99 -13.34 -1.69
CA SER A 77 -3.32 -14.25 -2.60
C SER A 77 -4.05 -14.23 -3.94
N PHE A 78 -3.60 -13.38 -4.87
CA PHE A 78 -3.88 -13.54 -6.29
C PHE A 78 -3.00 -14.68 -6.82
N LEU A 79 -3.29 -15.90 -6.36
CA LEU A 79 -2.72 -17.12 -6.90
C LEU A 79 -3.75 -18.24 -6.75
N SER A 80 -4.59 -18.40 -7.78
CA SER A 80 -5.11 -19.67 -8.33
C SER A 80 -6.44 -19.41 -9.06
N ARG A 81 -6.38 -19.26 -10.40
CA ARG A 81 -7.23 -20.00 -11.34
C ARG A 81 -6.73 -19.87 -12.76
#